data_AF-A0A388P7V5-F1
#
_entry.id   AF-A0A388P7V5-F1
#
_cell.length_a   1.000
_cell.length_b   1.000
_cell.length_c   1.000
_cell.angle_alpha   90.00
_cell.angle_beta   90.00
_cell.angle_gamma   90.00
#
_symmetry.space_group_name_H-M   'P 1'
#
loop_
_entity.id
_entity.type
_entity.pdbx_description
1 polymer ?
#
loop_
_entity_poly.entity_id
_entity_poly.type
_entity_poly.pdbx_seq_one_letter_code
_entity_poly.pdbx_strand_id
1 'polypeptide(L)'
;MQLSAPRAAWPTPIIVMLGAVVSACLAPLAAQDFQKDIVPFLNKYCYECHDAELEKGHLNLEGFKDDTRFFRDQRVWREVVNQVTSGEMPPAKKKVRPTAAEIEGLQTAVHKLLARAISKAKPDPGEITMRRLNRLELITRFVTSASSTVISPLTSRPTIRATASTTSVMCSRSRRST
;
A
#
# COMPACT_ATOMS: atom_id res chain seq x y z
N MET A 1 78.96 22.03 -10.07
CA MET A 1 78.48 20.92 -9.23
C MET A 1 76.97 21.01 -9.12
N GLN A 2 76.24 20.39 -10.04
CA GLN A 2 74.78 20.35 -10.04
C GLN A 2 74.34 19.04 -9.41
N LEU A 3 73.65 19.11 -8.27
CA LEU A 3 73.07 17.95 -7.60
C LEU A 3 71.71 17.65 -8.26
N SER A 4 71.64 16.54 -8.99
CA SER A 4 70.40 16.00 -9.54
C SER A 4 69.51 15.47 -8.40
N ALA A 5 68.31 16.01 -8.26
CA ALA A 5 67.29 15.47 -7.35
C ALA A 5 66.67 14.18 -7.93
N PRO A 6 66.37 13.15 -7.11
CA PRO A 6 65.66 11.97 -7.55
C PRO A 6 64.18 12.29 -7.77
N ARG A 7 63.69 11.99 -8.98
CA ARG A 7 62.26 12.06 -9.32
C ARG A 7 61.55 10.98 -8.51
N ALA A 8 60.88 11.39 -7.43
CA ALA A 8 60.01 10.53 -6.65
C ALA A 8 58.85 10.04 -7.55
N ALA A 9 58.94 8.80 -8.00
CA ALA A 9 57.85 8.09 -8.64
C ALA A 9 56.83 7.74 -7.55
N TRP A 10 55.70 8.45 -7.51
CA TRP A 10 54.55 8.04 -6.71
C TRP A 10 53.80 6.92 -7.46
N PRO A 11 53.74 5.69 -6.93
CA PRO A 11 53.05 4.61 -7.61
C PRO A 11 51.55 4.67 -7.28
N THR A 12 50.79 5.52 -7.95
CA THR A 12 49.32 5.40 -7.89
C THR A 12 48.64 5.80 -9.20
N PRO A 13 48.48 4.82 -10.11
CA PRO A 13 47.31 4.84 -11.00
C PRO A 13 46.51 3.53 -10.90
N ILE A 14 46.56 2.81 -9.76
CA ILE A 14 45.84 1.52 -9.61
C ILE A 14 44.58 1.65 -8.74
N ILE A 15 44.51 2.65 -7.84
CA ILE A 15 43.38 2.75 -6.89
C ILE A 15 42.11 3.37 -7.51
N VAL A 16 42.17 3.97 -8.70
CA VAL A 16 40.98 4.60 -9.32
C VAL A 16 40.12 3.60 -10.12
N MET A 17 40.63 2.42 -10.48
CA MET A 17 39.87 1.44 -11.29
C MET A 17 38.98 0.48 -10.48
N LEU A 18 39.06 0.47 -9.15
CA LEU A 18 38.30 -0.45 -8.29
C LEU A 18 37.05 0.17 -7.63
N GLY A 19 36.73 1.44 -7.92
CA GLY A 19 35.59 2.15 -7.33
C GLY A 19 34.30 2.13 -8.16
N ALA A 20 34.35 1.71 -9.43
CA ALA A 20 33.24 1.93 -10.38
C ALA A 20 32.32 0.72 -10.63
N VAL A 21 32.53 -0.42 -9.97
CA VAL A 21 31.78 -1.67 -10.29
C VAL A 21 30.58 -1.92 -9.36
N VAL A 22 30.42 -1.17 -8.26
CA VAL A 22 29.39 -1.45 -7.22
C VAL A 22 28.17 -0.51 -7.32
N SER A 23 27.85 0.01 -8.52
CA SER A 23 26.67 0.88 -8.71
C SER A 23 25.79 0.45 -9.88
N ALA A 24 25.52 -0.85 -9.99
CA ALA A 24 24.57 -1.36 -10.97
C ALA A 24 23.82 -2.56 -10.38
N CYS A 25 22.82 -2.30 -9.54
CA CYS A 25 21.53 -3.03 -9.48
C CYS A 25 20.72 -2.59 -8.24
N LEU A 26 20.28 -1.33 -8.20
CA LEU A 26 19.12 -0.98 -7.39
C LEU A 26 17.94 -0.75 -8.34
N ALA A 27 17.45 -1.82 -8.95
CA ALA A 27 16.11 -1.79 -9.51
C ALA A 27 15.14 -1.51 -8.35
N PRO A 28 14.19 -0.57 -8.49
CA PRO A 28 13.21 -0.31 -7.45
C PRO A 28 12.45 -1.62 -7.18
N LEU A 29 12.36 -2.02 -5.90
CA LEU A 29 11.70 -3.28 -5.50
C LEU A 29 10.29 -3.44 -6.08
N ALA A 30 9.59 -2.33 -6.35
CA ALA A 30 8.27 -2.36 -6.96
C ALA A 30 8.30 -2.96 -8.38
N ALA A 31 9.30 -2.62 -9.21
CA ALA A 31 9.42 -3.10 -10.58
C ALA A 31 9.67 -4.61 -10.63
N GLN A 32 10.33 -5.13 -9.60
CA GLN A 32 10.51 -6.57 -9.44
C GLN A 32 9.21 -7.28 -9.07
N ASP A 33 8.37 -6.69 -8.22
CA ASP A 33 7.12 -7.32 -7.79
C ASP A 33 6.10 -7.36 -8.94
N PHE A 34 5.99 -6.31 -9.75
CA PHE A 34 5.12 -6.31 -10.94
C PHE A 34 5.55 -7.37 -11.98
N GLN A 35 6.86 -7.45 -12.26
CA GLN A 35 7.42 -8.41 -13.20
C GLN A 35 7.27 -9.86 -12.73
N LYS A 36 7.31 -10.12 -11.42
CA LYS A 36 7.22 -11.47 -10.86
C LYS A 36 5.79 -11.96 -10.71
N ASP A 37 4.88 -11.09 -10.26
CA ASP A 37 3.53 -11.52 -9.85
C ASP A 37 2.48 -11.25 -10.94
N ILE A 38 2.59 -10.13 -11.67
CA ILE A 38 1.54 -9.66 -12.57
C ILE A 38 1.81 -10.07 -14.01
N VAL A 39 3.03 -9.85 -14.51
CA VAL A 39 3.42 -10.20 -15.90
C VAL A 39 3.14 -11.66 -16.29
N PRO A 40 3.45 -12.69 -15.47
CA PRO A 40 3.13 -14.07 -15.86
C PRO A 40 1.62 -14.33 -15.96
N PHE A 41 0.80 -13.67 -15.13
CA PHE A 41 -0.65 -13.76 -15.22
C PHE A 41 -1.15 -13.12 -16.54
N LEU A 42 -0.65 -11.92 -16.88
CA LEU A 42 -1.04 -11.22 -18.11
C LEU A 42 -0.69 -12.03 -19.37
N ASN A 43 0.50 -12.64 -19.40
CA ASN A 43 0.94 -13.51 -20.49
C ASN A 43 0.01 -14.69 -20.71
N LYS A 44 -0.53 -15.27 -19.62
CA LYS A 44 -1.35 -16.47 -19.68
C LYS A 44 -2.80 -16.20 -20.05
N TYR A 45 -3.36 -15.05 -19.63
CA TYR A 45 -4.80 -14.81 -19.71
C TYR A 45 -5.22 -13.54 -20.46
N CYS A 46 -4.34 -12.54 -20.58
CA CYS A 46 -4.73 -11.19 -21.00
C CYS A 46 -4.24 -10.83 -22.41
N TYR A 47 -2.98 -11.14 -22.74
CA TYR A 47 -2.38 -10.70 -24.00
C TYR A 47 -3.02 -11.33 -25.24
N GLU A 48 -3.67 -12.49 -25.14
CA GLU A 48 -4.38 -13.08 -26.29
C GLU A 48 -5.56 -12.23 -26.83
N CYS A 49 -6.01 -11.21 -26.10
CA CYS A 49 -7.13 -10.36 -26.49
C CYS A 49 -6.83 -8.85 -26.35
N HIS A 50 -5.87 -8.50 -25.50
CA HIS A 50 -5.48 -7.13 -25.16
C HIS A 50 -4.01 -6.85 -25.54
N ASP A 51 -3.55 -7.45 -26.64
CA ASP A 51 -2.29 -7.08 -27.31
C ASP A 51 -2.46 -5.81 -28.14
N ALA A 52 -1.36 -5.33 -28.74
CA ALA A 52 -1.36 -4.14 -29.58
C ALA A 52 -2.10 -4.31 -30.93
N GLU A 53 -2.46 -5.54 -31.31
CA GLU A 53 -3.08 -5.83 -32.61
C GLU A 53 -4.61 -5.94 -32.51
N LEU A 54 -5.11 -6.59 -31.45
CA LEU A 54 -6.53 -6.82 -31.23
C LEU A 54 -7.17 -5.73 -30.36
N GLU A 55 -6.43 -5.18 -29.37
CA GLU A 55 -6.85 -4.13 -28.43
C GLU A 55 -8.34 -4.20 -28.03
N LYS A 56 -8.85 -5.40 -27.70
CA LYS A 56 -10.30 -5.56 -27.47
C LYS A 56 -10.74 -4.69 -26.30
N GLY A 57 -11.83 -3.95 -26.50
CA GLY A 57 -12.31 -2.99 -25.50
C GLY A 57 -11.40 -1.75 -25.35
N HIS A 58 -10.62 -1.41 -26.38
CA HIS A 58 -9.71 -0.26 -26.40
C HIS A 58 -8.67 -0.28 -25.28
N LEU A 59 -8.24 -1.48 -24.90
CA LEU A 59 -7.26 -1.70 -23.84
C LEU A 59 -6.08 -2.51 -24.37
N ASN A 60 -4.90 -1.88 -24.36
CA ASN A 60 -3.63 -2.48 -24.71
C ASN A 60 -2.82 -2.72 -23.43
N LEU A 61 -2.75 -3.99 -22.99
CA LEU A 61 -2.02 -4.39 -21.79
C LEU A 61 -0.53 -4.63 -22.07
N GLU A 62 -0.14 -4.85 -23.33
CA GLU A 62 1.25 -5.06 -23.71
C GLU A 62 2.12 -3.82 -23.45
N GLY A 63 1.53 -2.64 -23.49
CA GLY A 63 2.20 -1.39 -23.14
C GLY A 63 2.57 -1.26 -21.65
N PHE A 64 2.06 -2.12 -20.77
CA PHE A 64 2.28 -2.09 -19.32
C PHE A 64 3.40 -3.06 -18.89
N LYS A 65 4.56 -2.97 -19.54
CA LYS A 65 5.76 -3.75 -19.13
C LYS A 65 6.47 -3.12 -17.93
N ASP A 66 6.22 -1.85 -17.63
CA ASP A 66 6.90 -1.13 -16.55
C ASP A 66 5.96 -0.62 -15.46
N ASP A 67 6.44 -0.68 -14.23
CA ASP A 67 5.86 -0.10 -13.02
C ASP A 67 5.42 1.37 -13.17
N THR A 68 6.20 2.14 -13.91
CA THR A 68 5.98 3.59 -14.05
C THR A 68 4.65 3.88 -14.73
N ARG A 69 4.23 3.04 -15.67
CA ARG A 69 2.94 3.15 -16.36
C ARG A 69 1.80 2.60 -15.50
N PHE A 70 2.06 1.54 -14.73
CA PHE A 70 1.12 1.02 -13.74
C PHE A 70 0.63 2.12 -12.78
N PHE A 71 1.54 2.94 -12.25
CA PHE A 71 1.18 4.02 -11.32
C PHE A 71 0.47 5.21 -11.97
N ARG A 72 0.62 5.43 -13.28
CA ARG A 72 -0.09 6.49 -14.01
C ARG A 72 -1.54 6.09 -14.26
N ASP A 73 -1.76 4.82 -14.61
CA ASP A 73 -3.07 4.33 -15.04
C ASP A 73 -3.76 3.47 -13.96
N GLN A 74 -3.67 3.87 -12.70
CA GLN A 74 -4.26 3.12 -11.57
C GLN A 74 -5.76 2.83 -11.74
N ARG A 75 -6.47 3.72 -12.44
CA ARG A 75 -7.90 3.55 -12.74
C ARG A 75 -8.14 2.35 -13.65
N VAL A 76 -7.27 2.16 -14.65
CA VAL A 76 -7.33 1.01 -15.57
C VAL A 76 -7.11 -0.28 -14.79
N TRP A 77 -6.12 -0.31 -13.90
CA TRP A 77 -5.83 -1.50 -13.10
C TRP A 77 -6.94 -1.89 -12.13
N ARG A 78 -7.65 -0.91 -11.55
CA ARG A 78 -8.87 -1.20 -10.78
C ARG A 78 -9.95 -1.84 -11.64
N GLU A 79 -10.15 -1.34 -12.85
CA GLU A 79 -11.12 -1.90 -13.79
C GLU A 79 -10.75 -3.32 -14.21
N VAL A 80 -9.46 -3.59 -14.49
CA VAL A 80 -8.98 -4.93 -14.81
C VAL A 80 -9.27 -5.90 -13.66
N VAL A 81 -8.97 -5.52 -12.41
CA VAL A 81 -9.29 -6.36 -11.25
C VAL A 81 -10.80 -6.58 -11.11
N ASN A 82 -11.61 -5.55 -11.31
CA ASN A 82 -13.08 -5.67 -11.29
C ASN A 82 -13.59 -6.65 -12.36
N GLN A 83 -13.08 -6.57 -13.59
CA GLN A 83 -13.51 -7.42 -14.70
C GLN A 83 -13.05 -8.87 -14.56
N VAL A 84 -11.89 -9.10 -13.94
CA VAL A 84 -11.40 -10.45 -13.64
C VAL A 84 -12.17 -11.05 -12.46
N THR A 85 -12.47 -10.26 -11.43
CA THR A 85 -13.23 -10.71 -10.24
C THR A 85 -14.71 -10.91 -10.52
N SER A 86 -15.31 -10.13 -11.43
CA SER A 86 -16.68 -10.35 -11.90
C SER A 86 -16.82 -11.62 -12.75
N GLY A 87 -15.70 -12.20 -13.20
CA GLY A 87 -15.68 -13.36 -14.08
C GLY A 87 -16.10 -13.05 -15.52
N GLU A 88 -16.29 -11.78 -15.85
CA GLU A 88 -16.60 -11.33 -17.21
C GLU A 88 -15.39 -11.49 -18.13
N MET A 89 -14.19 -11.36 -17.57
CA MET A 89 -12.91 -11.67 -18.23
C MET A 89 -12.24 -12.88 -17.58
N PRO A 90 -11.71 -13.85 -18.36
CA PRO A 90 -11.73 -13.95 -19.83
C PRO A 90 -13.10 -14.35 -20.42
N PRO A 91 -13.39 -14.04 -21.70
CA PRO A 91 -14.66 -14.37 -22.35
C PRO A 91 -14.99 -15.87 -22.24
N ALA A 92 -16.27 -16.21 -22.06
CA ALA A 92 -16.72 -17.60 -21.89
C ALA A 92 -16.30 -18.57 -23.02
N LYS A 93 -15.98 -18.03 -24.21
CA LYS A 93 -15.50 -18.82 -25.36
C LYS A 93 -14.05 -19.31 -25.23
N LYS A 94 -13.28 -18.82 -24.24
CA LYS A 94 -11.87 -19.21 -24.03
C LYS A 94 -11.79 -20.49 -23.18
N LYS A 95 -10.91 -21.40 -23.59
CA LYS A 95 -10.67 -22.69 -22.93
C LYS A 95 -9.90 -22.56 -21.61
N VAL A 96 -9.11 -21.50 -21.47
CA VAL A 96 -8.22 -21.26 -20.34
C VAL A 96 -8.82 -20.13 -19.51
N ARG A 97 -9.27 -20.45 -18.30
CA ARG A 97 -9.79 -19.48 -17.33
C ARG A 97 -8.94 -19.56 -16.06
N PRO A 98 -8.66 -18.41 -15.42
CA PRO A 98 -7.96 -18.41 -14.15
C PRO A 98 -8.81 -19.07 -13.07
N THR A 99 -8.16 -19.79 -12.17
CA THR A 99 -8.77 -20.32 -10.96
C THR A 99 -9.03 -19.20 -9.94
N ALA A 100 -9.93 -19.42 -8.99
CA ALA A 100 -10.21 -18.43 -7.94
C ALA A 100 -8.93 -18.02 -7.18
N ALA A 101 -8.03 -18.96 -6.90
CA ALA A 101 -6.76 -18.69 -6.25
C ALA A 101 -5.82 -17.79 -7.07
N GLU A 102 -5.78 -17.97 -8.40
CA GLU A 102 -5.00 -17.10 -9.29
C GLU A 102 -5.59 -15.68 -9.37
N ILE A 103 -6.92 -15.56 -9.34
CA ILE A 103 -7.61 -14.26 -9.31
C ILE A 103 -7.31 -13.52 -8.00
N GLU A 104 -7.41 -14.20 -6.86
CA GLU A 104 -7.06 -13.62 -5.55
C GLU A 104 -5.59 -13.23 -5.48
N GLY A 105 -4.71 -14.02 -6.09
CA GLY A 105 -3.28 -13.72 -6.21
C GLY A 105 -3.04 -12.43 -6.99
N LEU A 106 -3.67 -12.28 -8.16
CA LEU A 106 -3.59 -11.06 -8.96
C LEU A 106 -4.12 -9.84 -8.19
N GLN A 107 -5.31 -9.97 -7.58
CA GLN A 107 -5.92 -8.90 -6.79
C GLN A 107 -5.00 -8.44 -5.66
N THR A 108 -4.42 -9.39 -4.93
CA THR A 108 -3.49 -9.10 -3.82
C THR A 108 -2.24 -8.39 -4.32
N ALA A 109 -1.66 -8.84 -5.45
CA ALA A 109 -0.49 -8.22 -6.05
C ALA A 109 -0.77 -6.78 -6.48
N VAL A 110 -1.87 -6.54 -7.21
CA VAL A 110 -2.28 -5.20 -7.66
C VAL A 110 -2.56 -4.27 -6.48
N HIS A 111 -3.30 -4.75 -5.47
CA HIS A 111 -3.59 -3.98 -4.25
C HIS A 111 -2.32 -3.62 -3.48
N LYS A 112 -1.36 -4.54 -3.38
CA LYS A 112 -0.07 -4.31 -2.71
C LYS A 112 0.72 -3.20 -3.41
N LEU A 113 0.76 -3.19 -4.75
CA LEU A 113 1.43 -2.14 -5.51
C LEU A 113 0.73 -0.78 -5.35
N LEU A 114 -0.60 -0.74 -5.44
CA LEU A 114 -1.38 0.48 -5.24
C LEU A 114 -1.23 1.03 -3.81
N ALA A 115 -1.28 0.16 -2.80
CA ALA A 115 -1.09 0.56 -1.39
C ALA A 115 0.28 1.20 -1.17
N ARG A 116 1.35 0.63 -1.75
CA ARG A 116 2.69 1.22 -1.69
C ARG A 116 2.77 2.57 -2.41
N ALA A 117 2.07 2.73 -3.53
CA ALA A 117 2.01 4.01 -4.23
C ALA A 117 1.37 5.08 -3.34
N ILE A 118 0.27 4.74 -2.69
CA ILE A 118 -0.44 5.61 -1.75
C ILE A 118 0.43 5.89 -0.53
N SER A 119 1.16 4.91 0.02
CA SER A 119 2.07 5.17 1.15
C SER A 119 3.21 6.11 0.80
N LYS A 120 3.69 6.10 -0.46
CA LYS A 120 4.72 7.04 -0.95
C LYS A 120 4.14 8.43 -1.22
N ALA A 121 2.91 8.50 -1.70
CA ALA A 121 2.17 9.74 -1.86
C ALA A 121 1.71 10.20 -0.47
N LYS A 122 2.54 11.03 0.18
CA LYS A 122 2.28 11.60 1.51
C LYS A 122 0.77 11.86 1.70
N PRO A 123 0.05 11.06 2.53
CA PRO A 123 -1.39 11.21 2.66
C PRO A 123 -1.63 12.59 3.26
N ASP A 124 -2.15 13.51 2.46
CA ASP A 124 -2.64 14.78 2.96
C ASP A 124 -4.16 14.62 3.08
N PRO A 125 -4.67 14.24 4.27
CA PRO A 125 -6.11 14.15 4.48
C PRO A 125 -6.80 15.53 4.40
N GLY A 126 -6.05 16.60 4.11
CA GLY A 126 -6.51 17.97 4.25
C GLY A 126 -6.74 18.32 5.71
N GLU A 127 -6.99 19.60 5.97
CA GLU A 127 -7.48 20.01 7.28
C GLU A 127 -8.92 19.51 7.44
N ILE A 128 -9.07 18.37 8.10
CA ILE A 128 -10.38 17.86 8.49
C ILE A 128 -10.85 18.71 9.68
N THR A 129 -11.54 19.82 9.43
CA THR A 129 -12.21 20.53 10.52
C THR A 129 -13.26 19.60 11.09
N MET A 130 -13.06 19.11 12.32
CA MET A 130 -14.04 18.32 13.04
C MET A 130 -15.28 19.19 13.28
N ARG A 131 -16.24 19.15 12.36
CA ARG A 131 -17.57 19.69 12.60
C ARG A 131 -18.21 18.83 13.69
N ARG A 132 -18.88 19.48 14.65
CA ARG A 132 -19.74 18.79 15.61
C ARG A 132 -20.80 18.01 14.85
N LEU A 133 -20.64 16.69 14.79
CA LEU A 133 -21.61 15.80 14.18
C LEU A 133 -22.89 15.78 15.02
N ASN A 134 -24.04 15.82 14.37
CA ASN A 134 -25.31 15.58 15.05
C ASN A 134 -25.36 14.12 15.51
N ARG A 135 -26.13 13.80 16.57
CA ARG A 135 -26.30 12.45 17.12
C ARG A 135 -26.67 11.42 16.04
N LEU A 136 -27.47 11.83 15.05
CA LEU A 136 -27.85 10.96 13.93
C LEU A 136 -26.69 10.71 12.96
N GLU A 137 -25.88 11.72 12.65
CA GLU A 137 -24.67 11.55 11.82
C GLU A 137 -23.64 10.66 12.51
N LEU A 138 -23.55 10.71 13.84
CA LEU A 138 -22.69 9.84 14.64
C LEU A 138 -23.10 8.37 14.50
N ILE A 139 -24.40 8.08 14.57
CA ILE A 139 -24.95 6.72 14.42
C ILE A 139 -24.73 6.21 13.00
N THR A 140 -25.03 7.02 11.97
CA THR A 140 -24.86 6.59 10.58
C THR A 140 -23.40 6.35 10.22
N ARG A 141 -22.47 7.24 10.62
CA ARG A 141 -21.04 7.06 10.28
C ARG A 141 -20.39 5.87 10.98
N PHE A 142 -20.78 5.58 12.23
CA PHE A 142 -20.24 4.44 12.96
C PHE A 142 -20.66 3.10 12.33
N VAL A 143 -21.88 3.02 11.80
CA VAL A 143 -22.38 1.78 11.17
C VAL A 143 -21.71 1.50 9.81
N THR A 144 -21.29 2.54 9.07
CA THR A 144 -20.64 2.37 7.75
C THR A 144 -19.13 2.09 7.80
N SER A 145 -18.44 2.32 8.93
CA SER A 145 -17.00 2.03 9.07
C SER A 145 -16.70 0.65 9.65
N ALA A 146 -17.73 -0.11 10.04
CA ALA A 146 -17.58 -1.37 10.77
C ALA A 146 -17.46 -2.63 9.87
N SER A 147 -17.07 -2.50 8.60
CA SER A 147 -16.76 -3.67 7.74
C SER A 147 -15.29 -4.08 7.76
N SER A 148 -14.44 -3.49 8.60
CA SER A 148 -13.09 -3.99 8.83
C SER A 148 -12.60 -3.57 10.21
N THR A 149 -12.91 -4.39 11.21
CA THR A 149 -12.12 -4.70 12.42
C THR A 149 -13.11 -5.10 13.50
N VAL A 150 -13.13 -6.39 13.80
CA VAL A 150 -13.77 -6.96 14.98
C VAL A 150 -13.10 -6.31 16.20
N ILE A 151 -13.75 -5.32 16.80
CA ILE A 151 -13.38 -4.86 18.15
C ILE A 151 -14.09 -5.82 19.09
N SER A 152 -13.37 -6.84 19.56
CA SER A 152 -13.82 -7.67 20.67
C SER A 152 -14.14 -6.79 21.87
N PRO A 153 -15.29 -6.97 22.55
CA PRO A 153 -15.59 -6.20 23.75
C PRO A 153 -14.55 -6.55 24.82
N LEU A 154 -13.86 -5.55 25.36
CA LEU A 154 -13.04 -5.71 26.57
C LEU A 154 -13.96 -6.12 27.72
N THR A 155 -14.08 -7.42 27.96
CA THR A 155 -14.70 -7.96 29.16
C THR A 155 -13.68 -7.86 30.30
N SER A 156 -13.63 -6.71 30.96
CA SER A 156 -13.14 -6.65 32.34
C SER A 156 -13.59 -5.36 32.98
N ARG A 157 -14.76 -5.39 33.63
CA ARG A 157 -15.10 -4.44 34.70
C ARG A 157 -14.15 -4.72 35.87
N PRO A 158 -13.29 -3.78 36.30
CA PRO A 158 -12.64 -3.92 37.59
C PRO A 158 -13.69 -3.62 38.68
N THR A 159 -14.00 -4.65 39.47
CA THR A 159 -14.81 -4.51 40.69
C THR A 159 -14.02 -3.68 41.70
N ILE A 160 -14.38 -2.41 41.89
CA ILE A 160 -13.81 -1.58 42.95
C ILE A 160 -14.31 -2.15 44.28
N ARG A 161 -13.45 -2.93 44.95
CA ARG A 161 -13.66 -3.37 46.33
C ARG A 161 -13.46 -2.15 47.24
N ALA A 162 -14.55 -1.64 47.79
CA ALA A 162 -14.53 -0.64 48.83
C ALA A 162 -13.85 -1.22 50.08
N THR A 163 -12.63 -0.79 50.39
CA THR A 163 -12.06 -0.93 51.73
C THR A 163 -12.45 0.30 52.52
N ALA A 164 -13.36 0.11 53.47
CA ALA A 164 -13.72 1.11 54.45
C ALA A 164 -12.50 1.44 55.33
N SER A 165 -11.92 2.62 55.13
CA SER A 165 -11.11 3.29 56.15
C SER A 165 -11.89 4.50 56.62
N THR A 166 -12.52 4.33 57.78
CA THR A 166 -13.12 5.38 58.59
C THR A 166 -12.06 6.43 58.90
N THR A 167 -12.21 7.62 58.34
CA THR A 167 -11.61 8.82 58.91
C THR A 167 -12.69 9.89 58.94
N SER A 168 -13.29 10.03 60.11
CA SER A 168 -14.26 11.06 60.44
C SER A 168 -13.60 12.43 60.29
N VAL A 169 -14.00 13.19 59.27
CA VAL A 169 -13.78 14.64 59.22
C VAL A 169 -15.14 15.29 59.06
N MET A 170 -15.63 15.80 60.17
CA MET A 170 -16.77 16.71 60.28
C MET A 170 -16.66 17.84 59.25
N CYS A 171 -17.60 17.91 58.31
CA CYS A 171 -17.85 19.11 57.52
C CYS A 171 -19.26 19.60 57.88
N SER A 172 -19.29 20.65 58.70
CA SER A 172 -20.48 21.30 59.23
C SER A 172 -21.28 21.96 58.12
N ARG A 173 -22.54 21.55 58.03
CA ARG A 173 -23.54 21.97 57.06
C ARG A 173 -24.05 23.37 57.43
N SER A 174 -23.48 24.41 56.83
CA SER A 174 -24.02 25.77 56.87
C SER A 174 -25.06 25.95 55.76
N ARG A 175 -26.34 25.85 56.12
CA ARG A 175 -27.47 26.30 55.29
C ARG A 175 -27.35 27.82 55.13
N ARG A 176 -27.38 28.32 53.90
CA ARG A 176 -27.74 29.70 53.62
C ARG A 176 -29.04 29.69 52.82
N SER A 177 -30.10 30.06 53.51
CA SER A 177 -31.43 30.37 52.99
C SER A 177 -31.73 31.80 53.41
N THR A 178 -31.66 32.71 52.46
CA THR A 178 -32.36 34.00 52.26
C THR A 178 -31.46 34.88 51.42
#